data_AF-A0A927IWG8-F1
#
_entry.id   AF-A0A927IWG8-F1
#
_cell.length_a   1.000
_cell.length_b   1.000
_cell.length_c   1.000
_cell.angle_alpha   90.00
_cell.angle_beta   90.00
_cell.angle_gamma   90.00
#
_symmetry.space_group_name_H-M   'P 1'
#
loop_
_entity.id
_entity.type
_entity.pdbx_description
1 polymer ?
#
loop_
_entity_poly.entity_id
_entity_poly.type
_entity_poly.pdbx_seq_one_letter_code
_entity_poly.pdbx_strand_id
1 'polypeptide(L)'
;MEVFHIRKIMFVIAGYLIFAIFAFIFMDVVLDPDSPSRVSRAKTAEVTSTQIPTNEPTIKDVGPVTAKGGIGDYMDKVKEQGEEEGYVYKQAQLETPTLRVSCGRYEGVCSDATIYFNEGVSSAKEAFFLLEDHLPSDITVRADYSKKNGSVYVYDLTSELLGEKLEPYYKQEGVRELGHFHVSFRINSDDEVFAAVVKIGEEVVHND
;
A
#
# COMPACT_ATOMS: atom_id res chain seq x y z
N MET A 1 31.86 30.77 21.25
CA MET A 1 31.13 29.89 20.31
C MET A 1 30.11 29.03 21.09
N GLU A 2 29.35 29.61 22.04
CA GLU A 2 28.44 28.85 22.94
C GLU A 2 26.96 29.27 22.81
N VAL A 3 26.68 30.47 22.30
CA VAL A 3 25.30 31.01 22.19
C VAL A 3 24.44 30.28 21.14
N PHE A 4 25.07 29.60 20.18
CA PHE A 4 24.37 28.96 19.05
C PHE A 4 23.73 27.61 19.43
N HIS A 5 24.26 26.91 20.42
CA HIS A 5 23.74 25.59 20.83
C HIS A 5 22.52 25.70 21.76
N ILE A 6 22.46 26.74 22.60
CA ILE A 6 21.33 26.96 23.53
C ILE A 6 20.03 27.27 22.77
N ARG A 7 20.10 28.04 21.67
CA ARG A 7 18.93 28.36 20.84
C ARG A 7 18.32 27.12 20.18
N LYS A 8 19.13 26.21 19.63
CA LYS A 8 18.62 24.98 18.99
C LYS A 8 17.90 24.07 19.99
N ILE A 9 18.44 23.91 21.20
CA ILE A 9 17.83 23.08 22.24
C ILE A 9 16.49 23.67 22.70
N MET A 10 16.40 25.00 22.86
CA MET A 10 15.15 25.67 23.19
C MET A 10 14.06 25.50 22.12
N PHE A 11 14.42 25.53 20.83
CA PHE A 11 13.45 25.32 19.74
C PHE A 11 12.92 23.88 19.71
N VAL A 12 13.75 22.88 20.02
CA VAL A 12 13.31 21.48 20.09
C VAL A 12 12.37 21.25 21.28
N ILE A 13 12.66 21.85 22.44
CA ILE A 13 11.80 21.74 23.63
C ILE A 13 10.45 22.45 23.42
N ALA A 14 10.45 23.64 22.79
CA ALA A 14 9.23 24.37 22.46
C ALA A 14 8.36 23.61 21.44
N GLY A 15 8.97 22.97 20.44
CA GLY A 15 8.27 22.13 19.47
C GLY A 15 7.60 20.92 20.10
N TYR A 16 8.29 20.25 21.03
CA TYR A 16 7.73 19.12 21.78
C TYR A 16 6.57 19.51 22.69
N LEU A 17 6.65 20.67 23.36
CA LEU A 17 5.55 21.16 24.21
C LEU A 17 4.30 21.53 23.39
N ILE A 18 4.48 22.12 22.21
CA ILE A 18 3.34 22.43 21.31
C ILE A 18 2.70 21.14 20.80
N PHE A 19 3.51 20.15 20.38
CA PHE A 19 3.00 18.85 19.93
C PHE A 19 2.24 18.11 21.05
N ALA A 20 2.75 18.13 22.28
CA ALA A 20 2.08 17.52 23.42
C ALA A 20 0.73 18.19 23.73
N ILE A 21 0.63 19.51 23.66
CA ILE A 21 -0.65 20.24 23.87
C ILE A 21 -1.66 19.87 22.77
N PHE A 22 -1.24 19.81 21.51
CA PHE A 22 -2.13 19.40 20.41
C PHE A 22 -2.59 17.94 20.54
N ALA A 23 -1.71 17.03 20.98
CA ALA A 23 -2.06 15.64 21.22
C ALA A 23 -3.07 15.47 22.37
N PHE A 24 -2.94 16.26 23.45
CA PHE A 24 -3.89 16.26 24.56
C PHE A 24 -5.26 16.83 24.17
N ILE A 25 -5.32 17.92 23.41
CA ILE A 25 -6.59 18.49 22.92
C ILE A 25 -7.29 17.52 21.96
N PHE A 26 -6.53 16.80 21.11
CA PHE A 26 -7.12 15.83 20.19
C PHE A 26 -7.68 14.60 20.91
N MET A 27 -7.04 14.13 21.98
CA MET A 27 -7.60 13.05 22.81
C MET A 27 -8.87 13.48 23.55
N ASP A 28 -8.95 14.71 24.06
CA ASP A 28 -10.17 15.20 24.73
C ASP A 28 -11.36 15.36 23.76
N VAL A 29 -11.11 15.68 22.48
CA VAL A 29 -12.18 15.81 21.46
C VAL A 29 -12.65 14.44 20.93
N VAL A 30 -11.78 13.44 20.88
CA VAL A 30 -12.11 12.10 20.36
C VAL A 30 -12.74 11.20 21.44
N LEU A 31 -12.54 11.51 22.72
CA LEU A 31 -13.02 10.70 23.85
C LEU A 31 -14.18 11.33 24.63
N ASP A 32 -14.84 12.39 24.14
CA ASP A 32 -16.04 12.94 24.78
C ASP A 32 -17.31 12.18 24.33
N PRO A 33 -17.93 11.35 25.19
CA PRO A 33 -19.16 10.62 24.87
C PRO A 33 -20.42 11.49 24.87
N ASP A 34 -20.33 12.80 25.14
CA ASP A 34 -21.48 13.68 25.38
C ASP A 34 -21.69 14.80 24.34
N SER A 35 -21.10 14.70 23.14
CA SER A 35 -21.35 15.72 22.11
C SER A 35 -22.82 15.67 21.60
N PRO A 36 -23.63 16.73 21.79
CA PRO A 36 -25.03 16.69 21.43
C PRO A 36 -25.22 16.86 19.92
N SER A 37 -25.94 15.90 19.33
CA SER A 37 -26.48 15.95 17.98
C SER A 37 -27.34 17.21 17.78
N ARG A 38 -26.81 18.21 17.07
CA ARG A 38 -27.58 19.40 16.70
C ARG A 38 -28.53 19.08 15.55
N VAL A 39 -29.70 18.58 15.91
CA VAL A 39 -30.93 18.74 15.13
C VAL A 39 -31.30 20.23 15.16
N SER A 40 -31.20 20.91 14.02
CA SER A 40 -31.81 22.23 13.84
C SER A 40 -32.80 22.20 12.68
N ARG A 41 -34.06 22.21 13.07
CA ARG A 41 -35.26 22.37 12.26
C ARG A 41 -35.29 23.80 11.71
N ALA A 42 -35.00 23.96 10.43
CA ALA A 42 -35.39 25.15 9.66
C ALA A 42 -36.45 24.75 8.62
N LYS A 43 -37.54 25.50 8.62
CA LYS A 43 -38.72 25.32 7.79
C LYS A 43 -38.49 26.02 6.43
N THR A 44 -38.90 25.36 5.36
CA THR A 44 -39.21 25.92 4.02
C THR A 44 -38.05 26.17 3.05
N ALA A 45 -37.78 25.17 2.19
CA ALA A 45 -37.91 25.27 0.74
C ALA A 45 -37.78 23.85 0.16
N GLU A 46 -38.82 23.36 -0.51
CA GLU A 46 -38.70 22.18 -1.39
C GLU A 46 -37.79 22.59 -2.56
N VAL A 47 -36.48 22.39 -2.38
CA VAL A 47 -35.58 22.21 -3.51
C VAL A 47 -35.64 20.72 -3.79
N THR A 48 -36.32 20.35 -4.88
CA THR A 48 -36.09 19.06 -5.55
C THR A 48 -34.61 19.01 -5.89
N SER A 49 -33.82 18.51 -4.95
CA SER A 49 -32.44 18.15 -5.19
C SER A 49 -32.51 16.92 -6.07
N THR A 50 -32.34 17.12 -7.37
CA THR A 50 -31.92 16.07 -8.28
C THR A 50 -30.72 15.41 -7.61
N GLN A 51 -30.90 14.20 -7.07
CA GLN A 51 -29.79 13.36 -6.67
C GLN A 51 -28.95 13.16 -7.92
N ILE A 52 -27.87 13.92 -8.05
CA ILE A 52 -26.77 13.56 -8.92
C ILE A 52 -26.25 12.28 -8.28
N PRO A 53 -26.30 11.12 -8.94
CA PRO A 53 -25.69 9.92 -8.39
C PRO A 53 -24.22 10.25 -8.17
N THR A 54 -23.81 10.33 -6.91
CA THR A 54 -22.40 10.25 -6.55
C THR A 54 -22.00 8.84 -6.92
N ASN A 55 -21.52 8.63 -8.14
CA ASN A 55 -20.79 7.43 -8.49
C ASN A 55 -19.51 7.47 -7.66
N GLU A 56 -19.55 6.96 -6.44
CA GLU A 56 -18.34 6.63 -5.69
C GLU A 56 -17.47 5.73 -6.59
N PRO A 57 -16.16 5.94 -6.66
CA PRO A 57 -15.27 5.10 -7.46
C PRO A 57 -15.26 3.67 -6.87
N THR A 58 -16.18 2.82 -7.27
CA THR A 58 -16.24 1.44 -6.79
C THR A 58 -15.24 0.60 -7.59
N ILE A 59 -14.42 -0.19 -6.89
CA ILE A 59 -13.60 -1.25 -7.50
C ILE A 59 -14.52 -2.15 -8.33
N LYS A 60 -14.11 -2.44 -9.57
CA LYS A 60 -14.85 -3.38 -10.42
C LYS A 60 -14.59 -4.81 -9.93
N ASP A 61 -15.64 -5.56 -9.66
CA ASP A 61 -15.53 -6.99 -9.40
C ASP A 61 -15.32 -7.76 -10.71
N VAL A 62 -14.07 -7.82 -11.16
CA VAL A 62 -13.63 -8.58 -12.34
C VAL A 62 -13.10 -9.97 -11.97
N GLY A 63 -13.34 -10.44 -10.74
CA GLY A 63 -12.78 -11.68 -10.22
C GLY A 63 -11.35 -11.54 -9.70
N PRO A 64 -10.66 -12.66 -9.40
CA PRO A 64 -9.29 -12.64 -8.90
C PRO A 64 -8.29 -12.21 -9.99
N VAL A 65 -7.30 -11.42 -9.59
CA VAL A 65 -6.21 -10.93 -10.45
C VAL A 65 -5.00 -11.87 -10.39
N THR A 66 -4.75 -12.44 -9.21
CA THR A 66 -3.63 -13.35 -8.96
C THR A 66 -4.12 -14.79 -8.74
N ALA A 67 -3.21 -15.76 -8.86
CA ALA A 67 -3.53 -17.16 -8.64
C ALA A 67 -3.55 -17.54 -7.16
N LYS A 68 -2.68 -16.92 -6.34
CA LYS A 68 -2.45 -17.19 -4.90
C LYS A 68 -2.79 -16.06 -3.94
N GLY A 69 -3.55 -15.08 -4.40
CA GLY A 69 -3.87 -13.89 -3.64
C GLY A 69 -2.66 -12.95 -3.59
N GLY A 70 -2.89 -11.68 -3.88
CA GLY A 70 -1.83 -10.71 -3.98
C GLY A 70 -2.35 -9.36 -4.39
N ILE A 71 -1.52 -8.58 -5.07
CA ILE A 71 -1.91 -7.25 -5.54
C ILE A 71 -3.13 -7.34 -6.47
N GLY A 72 -4.10 -6.45 -6.26
CA GLY A 72 -5.37 -6.45 -6.98
C GLY A 72 -6.44 -7.37 -6.40
N ASP A 73 -6.14 -8.28 -5.46
CA ASP A 73 -7.16 -9.13 -4.86
C ASP A 73 -7.79 -8.56 -3.60
N TYR A 74 -9.07 -8.89 -3.38
CA TYR A 74 -9.74 -8.56 -2.14
C TYR A 74 -9.05 -9.28 -0.99
N MET A 75 -8.87 -8.58 0.13
CA MET A 75 -8.17 -9.14 1.29
C MET A 75 -8.86 -10.38 1.85
N ASP A 76 -10.18 -10.47 1.73
CA ASP A 76 -10.93 -11.66 2.13
C ASP A 76 -10.57 -12.87 1.27
N LYS A 77 -10.29 -12.66 -0.03
CA LYS A 77 -9.83 -13.72 -0.93
C LYS A 77 -8.40 -14.14 -0.62
N VAL A 78 -7.51 -13.18 -0.34
CA VAL A 78 -6.13 -13.46 0.11
C VAL A 78 -6.14 -14.32 1.39
N LYS A 79 -7.07 -14.04 2.30
CA LYS A 79 -7.24 -14.82 3.53
C LYS A 79 -7.83 -16.21 3.27
N GLU A 80 -8.91 -16.31 2.49
CA GLU A 80 -9.54 -17.57 2.11
C GLU A 80 -8.54 -18.51 1.46
N GLN A 81 -7.74 -17.99 0.54
CA GLN A 81 -6.73 -18.78 -0.14
C GLN A 81 -5.61 -19.27 0.78
N GLY A 82 -5.19 -18.43 1.72
CA GLY A 82 -4.27 -18.87 2.77
C GLY A 82 -4.85 -20.06 3.55
N GLU A 83 -6.14 -20.02 3.88
CA GLU A 83 -6.82 -21.13 4.57
C GLU A 83 -6.89 -22.40 3.70
N GLU A 84 -7.20 -22.28 2.41
CA GLU A 84 -7.25 -23.40 1.45
C GLU A 84 -5.90 -24.11 1.26
N GLU A 85 -4.81 -23.33 1.26
CA GLU A 85 -3.44 -23.83 1.08
C GLU A 85 -2.78 -24.29 2.41
N GLY A 86 -3.47 -24.13 3.55
CA GLY A 86 -2.94 -24.45 4.88
C GLY A 86 -1.91 -23.43 5.40
N TYR A 87 -1.90 -22.22 4.84
CA TYR A 87 -1.09 -21.09 5.26
C TYR A 87 -1.73 -20.34 6.42
N VAL A 88 -0.93 -19.49 7.06
CA VAL A 88 -1.37 -18.74 8.25
C VAL A 88 -1.58 -17.29 7.89
N TYR A 89 -2.81 -16.78 8.07
CA TYR A 89 -3.07 -15.35 8.02
C TYR A 89 -3.10 -14.76 9.43
N LYS A 90 -2.08 -13.98 9.80
CA LYS A 90 -1.99 -13.34 11.13
C LYS A 90 -1.39 -11.95 11.02
N GLN A 91 -1.81 -11.04 11.90
CA GLN A 91 -1.28 -9.66 11.96
C GLN A 91 -1.33 -8.93 10.59
N ALA A 92 -2.38 -9.15 9.81
CA ALA A 92 -2.54 -8.62 8.45
C ALA A 92 -1.43 -9.06 7.46
N GLN A 93 -0.88 -10.25 7.68
CA GLN A 93 0.11 -10.86 6.81
C GLN A 93 -0.30 -12.31 6.47
N LEU A 94 -0.12 -12.68 5.21
CA LEU A 94 -0.19 -14.07 4.74
C LEU A 94 1.19 -14.70 4.90
N GLU A 95 1.31 -15.74 5.71
CA GLU A 95 2.53 -16.49 5.92
C GLU A 95 2.48 -17.83 5.21
N THR A 96 3.37 -18.00 4.23
CA THR A 96 3.57 -19.23 3.48
C THR A 96 4.91 -19.88 3.92
N PRO A 97 5.23 -21.11 3.45
CA PRO A 97 6.52 -21.73 3.74
C PRO A 97 7.73 -20.91 3.26
N THR A 98 7.61 -20.19 2.14
CA THR A 98 8.73 -19.50 1.48
C THR A 98 8.73 -17.99 1.69
N LEU A 99 7.57 -17.39 1.95
CA LEU A 99 7.41 -15.93 2.00
C LEU A 99 6.32 -15.47 2.97
N ARG A 100 6.41 -14.20 3.36
CA ARG A 100 5.39 -13.47 4.12
C ARG A 100 4.93 -12.26 3.32
N VAL A 101 3.63 -12.18 3.01
CA VAL A 101 3.04 -11.08 2.22
C VAL A 101 2.26 -10.16 3.14
N SER A 102 2.54 -8.86 3.05
CA SER A 102 1.76 -7.80 3.71
C SER A 102 1.19 -6.86 2.64
N CYS A 103 -0.13 -6.71 2.62
CA CYS A 103 -0.82 -5.86 1.66
C CYS A 103 -1.15 -4.48 2.24
N GLY A 104 -0.89 -3.42 1.47
CA GLY A 104 -1.57 -2.15 1.62
C GLY A 104 -3.03 -2.27 1.17
N ARG A 105 -3.93 -1.51 1.80
CA ARG A 105 -5.38 -1.66 1.62
C ARG A 105 -6.00 -0.42 1.00
N TYR A 106 -6.73 -0.62 -0.10
CA TYR A 106 -7.61 0.37 -0.70
C TYR A 106 -8.97 -0.27 -1.00
N GLU A 107 -10.04 0.25 -0.39
CA GLU A 107 -11.42 -0.27 -0.59
C GLU A 107 -11.54 -1.80 -0.46
N GLY A 108 -10.80 -2.38 0.50
CA GLY A 108 -10.80 -3.82 0.73
C GLY A 108 -9.88 -4.64 -0.16
N VAL A 109 -9.22 -4.04 -1.15
CA VAL A 109 -8.29 -4.67 -2.10
C VAL A 109 -6.83 -4.43 -1.69
N CYS A 110 -5.95 -5.39 -2.01
CA CYS A 110 -4.50 -5.23 -1.91
C CYS A 110 -3.99 -4.25 -3.00
N SER A 111 -3.69 -3.01 -2.64
CA SER A 111 -3.23 -1.96 -3.58
C SER A 111 -1.72 -2.01 -3.84
N ASP A 112 -0.98 -2.52 -2.87
CA ASP A 112 0.48 -2.65 -2.87
C ASP A 112 0.85 -3.80 -1.93
N ALA A 113 2.05 -4.36 -2.08
CA ALA A 113 2.51 -5.45 -1.24
C ALA A 113 3.97 -5.29 -0.84
N THR A 114 4.28 -5.61 0.41
CA THR A 114 5.63 -5.87 0.88
C THR A 114 5.76 -7.34 1.18
N ILE A 115 6.78 -7.98 0.59
CA ILE A 115 7.00 -9.42 0.65
C ILE A 115 8.37 -9.67 1.26
N TYR A 116 8.44 -10.53 2.26
CA TYR A 116 9.70 -10.97 2.86
C TYR A 116 9.91 -12.44 2.55
N PHE A 117 11.07 -12.78 2.02
CA PHE A 117 11.47 -14.18 1.84
C PHE A 117 11.89 -14.75 3.20
N ASN A 118 11.48 -15.98 3.49
CA ASN A 118 11.84 -16.65 4.75
C ASN A 118 13.32 -17.06 4.76
N GLU A 119 13.89 -17.31 3.59
CA GLU A 119 15.30 -17.59 3.34
C GLU A 119 15.83 -16.64 2.27
N GLY A 120 17.13 -16.35 2.28
CA GLY A 120 17.76 -15.54 1.23
C GLY A 120 17.67 -16.23 -0.13
N VAL A 121 17.32 -15.47 -1.16
CA VAL A 121 17.16 -15.99 -2.53
C VAL A 121 18.33 -15.55 -3.40
N SER A 122 18.89 -16.46 -4.18
CA SER A 122 20.19 -16.24 -4.85
C SER A 122 20.17 -15.20 -5.96
N SER A 123 18.99 -14.83 -6.47
CA SER A 123 18.87 -13.84 -7.54
C SER A 123 17.48 -13.21 -7.59
N ALA A 124 17.40 -12.01 -8.18
CA ALA A 124 16.13 -11.34 -8.44
C ALA A 124 15.21 -12.13 -9.39
N LYS A 125 15.78 -12.92 -10.31
CA LYS A 125 15.01 -13.77 -11.22
C LYS A 125 14.36 -14.95 -10.49
N GLU A 126 15.10 -15.62 -9.62
CA GLU A 126 14.55 -16.69 -8.78
C GLU A 126 13.50 -16.14 -7.82
N ALA A 127 13.77 -14.98 -7.20
CA ALA A 127 12.82 -14.28 -6.35
C ALA A 127 11.54 -13.92 -7.12
N PHE A 128 11.65 -13.47 -8.37
CA PHE A 128 10.49 -13.19 -9.23
C PHE A 128 9.64 -14.44 -9.50
N PHE A 129 10.25 -15.59 -9.78
CA PHE A 129 9.51 -16.85 -9.95
C PHE A 129 8.77 -17.27 -8.67
N LEU A 130 9.34 -17.04 -7.49
CA LEU A 130 8.65 -17.32 -6.22
C LEU A 130 7.41 -16.44 -6.00
N LEU A 131 7.31 -15.30 -6.70
CA LEU A 131 6.19 -14.38 -6.61
C LEU A 131 5.14 -14.59 -7.71
N GLU A 132 5.40 -15.42 -8.73
CA GLU A 132 4.57 -15.50 -9.94
C GLU A 132 3.08 -15.71 -9.61
N ASP A 133 2.77 -16.62 -8.68
CA ASP A 133 1.40 -16.89 -8.27
C ASP A 133 0.75 -15.74 -7.47
N HIS A 134 1.54 -14.85 -6.87
CA HIS A 134 1.09 -13.69 -6.09
C HIS A 134 1.10 -12.37 -6.89
N LEU A 135 1.47 -12.44 -8.18
CA LEU A 135 1.41 -11.34 -9.13
C LEU A 135 0.22 -11.52 -10.08
N PRO A 136 -0.19 -10.47 -10.81
CA PRO A 136 -1.24 -10.60 -11.80
C PRO A 136 -0.93 -11.69 -12.83
N SER A 137 -1.92 -12.49 -13.20
CA SER A 137 -1.74 -13.62 -14.13
C SER A 137 -1.41 -13.23 -15.57
N ASP A 138 -1.62 -11.96 -15.94
CA ASP A 138 -1.41 -11.39 -17.27
C ASP A 138 -0.20 -10.44 -17.34
N ILE A 139 0.76 -10.58 -16.42
CA ILE A 139 1.93 -9.71 -16.37
C ILE A 139 2.74 -9.70 -17.68
N THR A 140 3.15 -8.51 -18.07
CA THR A 140 4.17 -8.28 -19.11
C THR A 140 5.33 -7.51 -18.52
N VAL A 141 6.55 -8.02 -18.70
CA VAL A 141 7.79 -7.31 -18.32
C VAL A 141 8.14 -6.30 -19.41
N ARG A 142 8.20 -5.02 -19.06
CA ARG A 142 8.60 -3.93 -19.97
C ARG A 142 10.10 -3.69 -19.94
N ALA A 143 10.66 -3.71 -18.75
CA ALA A 143 12.08 -3.48 -18.51
C ALA A 143 12.49 -4.09 -17.17
N ASP A 144 13.79 -4.29 -17.02
CA ASP A 144 14.44 -4.60 -15.75
C ASP A 144 15.70 -3.74 -15.61
N TYR A 145 16.01 -3.33 -14.38
CA TYR A 145 17.19 -2.51 -14.09
C TYR A 145 17.58 -2.58 -12.62
N SER A 146 18.81 -2.17 -12.32
CA SER A 146 19.31 -2.03 -10.95
C SER A 146 19.40 -0.57 -10.51
N LYS A 147 19.12 -0.31 -9.23
CA LYS A 147 19.23 1.00 -8.56
C LYS A 147 20.15 0.87 -7.33
N LYS A 148 20.53 2.02 -6.75
CA LYS A 148 21.30 2.09 -5.49
C LYS A 148 22.55 1.20 -5.50
N ASN A 149 23.38 1.34 -6.54
CA ASN A 149 24.62 0.56 -6.73
C ASN A 149 24.42 -0.96 -6.69
N GLY A 150 23.26 -1.47 -7.14
CA GLY A 150 22.98 -2.90 -7.21
C GLY A 150 22.23 -3.46 -6.01
N SER A 151 22.02 -2.68 -4.93
CA SER A 151 21.26 -3.15 -3.75
C SER A 151 19.75 -3.28 -4.00
N VAL A 152 19.26 -2.81 -5.15
CA VAL A 152 17.86 -2.92 -5.55
C VAL A 152 17.79 -3.34 -7.01
N TYR A 153 17.06 -4.41 -7.30
CA TYR A 153 16.74 -4.85 -8.65
C TYR A 153 15.25 -4.68 -8.90
N VAL A 154 14.86 -4.15 -10.06
CA VAL A 154 13.48 -3.74 -10.32
C VAL A 154 13.00 -4.35 -11.62
N TYR A 155 11.79 -4.89 -11.59
CA TYR A 155 11.01 -5.18 -12.79
C TYR A 155 9.93 -4.13 -12.97
N ASP A 156 9.89 -3.54 -14.15
CA ASP A 156 8.83 -2.66 -14.64
C ASP A 156 7.80 -3.51 -15.39
N LEU A 157 6.55 -3.49 -14.91
CA LEU A 157 5.52 -4.43 -15.28
C LEU A 157 4.22 -3.72 -15.69
N THR A 158 3.45 -4.40 -16.55
CA THR A 158 2.06 -4.05 -16.85
C THR A 158 1.12 -5.23 -16.71
N SER A 159 -0.12 -4.97 -16.29
CA SER A 159 -1.22 -5.93 -16.25
C SER A 159 -2.54 -5.22 -16.57
N GLU A 160 -3.27 -5.73 -17.56
CA GLU A 160 -4.58 -5.20 -17.94
C GLU A 160 -5.61 -5.49 -16.83
N LEU A 161 -5.61 -6.71 -16.28
CA LEU A 161 -6.50 -7.13 -15.18
C LEU A 161 -6.34 -6.22 -13.95
N LEU A 162 -5.11 -5.94 -13.57
CA LEU A 162 -4.82 -5.05 -12.45
C LEU A 162 -5.28 -3.61 -12.75
N GLY A 163 -5.04 -3.15 -13.97
CA GLY A 163 -5.44 -1.82 -14.43
C GLY A 163 -6.95 -1.61 -14.41
N GLU A 164 -7.73 -2.60 -14.86
CA GLU A 164 -9.19 -2.55 -14.83
C GLU A 164 -9.74 -2.56 -13.41
N LYS A 165 -9.19 -3.43 -12.55
CA LYS A 165 -9.69 -3.61 -11.18
C LYS A 165 -9.40 -2.40 -10.31
N LEU A 166 -8.17 -1.90 -10.36
CA LEU A 166 -7.73 -0.77 -9.55
C LEU A 166 -7.85 0.58 -10.27
N GLU A 167 -8.54 0.66 -11.42
CA GLU A 167 -8.75 1.91 -12.17
C GLU A 167 -9.15 3.11 -11.27
N PRO A 168 -10.06 2.95 -10.26
CA PRO A 168 -10.35 4.00 -9.29
C PRO A 168 -9.12 4.51 -8.52
N TYR A 169 -8.28 3.60 -8.04
CA TYR A 169 -7.06 3.91 -7.30
C TYR A 169 -6.05 4.62 -8.19
N TYR A 170 -5.79 4.12 -9.40
CA TYR A 170 -4.89 4.78 -10.36
C TYR A 170 -5.31 6.23 -10.63
N LYS A 171 -6.61 6.47 -10.83
CA LYS A 171 -7.15 7.83 -11.06
C LYS A 171 -6.98 8.73 -9.84
N GLN A 172 -7.22 8.19 -8.64
CA GLN A 172 -7.07 8.93 -7.39
C GLN A 172 -5.60 9.34 -7.14
N GLU A 173 -4.66 8.44 -7.38
CA GLU A 173 -3.22 8.69 -7.20
C GLU A 173 -2.61 9.50 -8.37
N GLY A 174 -3.39 9.84 -9.39
CA GLY A 174 -2.92 10.59 -10.56
C GLY A 174 -1.97 9.79 -11.47
N VAL A 175 -1.98 8.47 -11.36
CA VAL A 175 -1.17 7.57 -12.19
C VAL A 175 -1.80 7.48 -13.58
N ARG A 176 -1.02 7.84 -14.61
CA ARG A 176 -1.53 7.97 -15.99
C ARG A 176 -1.62 6.65 -16.72
N GLU A 177 -0.68 5.74 -16.47
CA GLU A 177 -0.62 4.44 -17.11
C GLU A 177 -1.36 3.43 -16.22
N LEU A 178 -2.61 3.10 -16.59
CA LEU A 178 -3.38 2.07 -15.90
C LEU A 178 -2.69 0.72 -16.03
N GLY A 179 -2.69 -0.04 -14.94
CA GLY A 179 -2.07 -1.37 -14.91
C GLY A 179 -0.55 -1.36 -14.83
N HIS A 180 0.08 -0.17 -14.79
CA HIS A 180 1.53 -0.03 -14.61
C HIS A 180 1.93 -0.14 -13.14
N PHE A 181 2.89 -1.01 -12.85
CA PHE A 181 3.39 -1.25 -11.51
C PHE A 181 4.82 -1.79 -11.55
N HIS A 182 5.48 -1.83 -10.40
CA HIS A 182 6.85 -2.31 -10.28
C HIS A 182 7.00 -3.32 -9.14
N VAL A 183 7.95 -4.24 -9.32
CA VAL A 183 8.42 -5.14 -8.27
C VAL A 183 9.90 -4.85 -8.01
N SER A 184 10.21 -4.32 -6.82
CA SER A 184 11.56 -3.96 -6.41
C SER A 184 12.09 -4.96 -5.39
N PHE A 185 13.09 -5.75 -5.78
CA PHE A 185 13.82 -6.69 -4.94
C PHE A 185 14.95 -6.01 -4.18
N ARG A 186 15.05 -6.27 -2.88
CA ARG A 186 16.11 -5.77 -2.00
C ARG A 186 17.17 -6.85 -1.81
N ILE A 187 18.42 -6.48 -2.10
CA ILE A 187 19.59 -7.36 -2.01
C ILE A 187 20.40 -6.98 -0.76
N ASN A 188 20.78 -7.96 0.04
CA ASN A 188 21.59 -7.77 1.25
C ASN A 188 23.09 -7.74 0.94
N SER A 189 23.95 -7.70 1.98
CA SER A 189 25.41 -7.71 1.82
C SER A 189 25.99 -9.05 1.36
N ASP A 190 25.20 -10.11 1.43
CA ASP A 190 25.58 -11.47 1.02
C ASP A 190 25.13 -11.77 -0.42
N ASP A 191 24.72 -10.73 -1.17
CA ASP A 191 24.16 -10.80 -2.52
C ASP A 191 22.87 -11.63 -2.64
N GLU A 192 22.14 -11.79 -1.53
CA GLU A 192 20.85 -12.49 -1.49
C GLU A 192 19.68 -11.51 -1.47
N VAL A 193 18.61 -11.86 -2.20
CA VAL A 193 17.33 -11.17 -2.15
C VAL A 193 16.57 -11.60 -0.89
N PHE A 194 16.22 -10.64 -0.04
CA PHE A 194 15.52 -10.90 1.23
C PHE A 194 14.12 -10.29 1.30
N ALA A 195 13.81 -9.34 0.42
CA ALA A 195 12.49 -8.72 0.35
C ALA A 195 12.14 -8.23 -1.05
N ALA A 196 10.84 -8.10 -1.34
CA ALA A 196 10.30 -7.46 -2.52
C ALA A 196 9.22 -6.44 -2.14
N VAL A 197 9.08 -5.40 -2.94
CA VAL A 197 8.01 -4.40 -2.81
C VAL A 197 7.28 -4.30 -4.14
N VAL A 198 5.97 -4.53 -4.13
CA VAL A 198 5.08 -4.39 -5.28
C VAL A 198 4.30 -3.10 -5.13
N LYS A 199 4.41 -2.18 -6.09
CA LYS A 199 3.77 -0.86 -6.00
C LYS A 199 3.27 -0.38 -7.35
N ILE A 200 2.13 0.29 -7.31
CA ILE A 200 1.47 0.91 -8.46
C ILE A 200 2.15 2.23 -8.82
N GLY A 201 2.20 2.51 -10.13
CA GLY A 201 2.72 3.77 -10.67
C GLY A 201 4.24 3.88 -10.65
N GLU A 202 4.72 5.11 -10.74
CA GLU A 202 6.14 5.39 -10.89
C GLU A 202 6.92 4.98 -9.63
N GLU A 203 7.99 4.19 -9.82
CA GLU A 203 8.97 4.00 -8.75
C GLU A 203 9.76 5.29 -8.58
N VAL A 204 9.40 6.09 -7.56
CA VAL A 204 10.10 7.33 -7.23
C VAL A 204 11.57 7.03 -6.92
N VAL A 205 12.45 7.39 -7.86
CA VAL A 205 13.90 7.18 -7.75
C VAL A 205 14.48 8.24 -6.84
N HIS A 206 14.60 7.94 -5.55
CA HIS A 206 15.49 8.70 -4.68
C HIS A 206 16.91 8.13 -4.81
N ASN A 207 17.70 8.80 -5.65
CA ASN A 207 19.15 8.68 -5.64
C ASN A 207 19.68 9.50 -4.46
N ASP A 208 19.63 8.92 -3.26
CA ASP A 208 20.39 9.43 -2.12
C ASP A 208 21.71 8.65 -2.01
#